data_AF-A0A1X7TL42-F1
#
_entry.id   AF-A0A1X7TL42-F1
#
_cell.length_a   1.000
_cell.length_b   1.000
_cell.length_c   1.000
_cell.angle_alpha   90.00
_cell.angle_beta   90.00
_cell.angle_gamma   90.00
#
_symmetry.space_group_name_H-M   'P 1'
#
loop_
_entity.id
_entity.type
_entity.pdbx_description
1 polymer ?
#
loop_
_entity_poly.entity_id
_entity_poly.type
_entity_poly.pdbx_seq_one_letter_code
_entity_poly.pdbx_strand_id
1 'polypeptide(L)'
;MSALVLPILNYCSPVWRPSLIRDIISLERLQRRATKYILFDFQMDYKSRLETLELVPLMYYLERAELVFFVQLNHSDPCFNVYDYFSFTSSSKCTRSSKYKLVHSTLSLTQARHTFFHRLPRLWNSLPPVDLSISINKYKSL
;
A
#
# COMPACT_ATOMS: atom_id res chain seq x y z
N MET A 1 7.67 -8.13 24.84
CA MET A 1 8.51 -8.76 23.80
C MET A 1 7.64 -9.43 22.75
N SER A 2 7.10 -8.66 21.81
CA SER A 2 6.35 -9.21 20.66
C SER A 2 6.45 -8.22 19.48
N ALA A 3 7.69 -7.86 19.12
CA ALA A 3 7.96 -6.79 18.17
C ALA A 3 8.46 -7.27 16.79
N LEU A 4 8.67 -8.57 16.58
CA LEU A 4 9.47 -9.06 15.44
C LEU A 4 8.66 -9.52 14.22
N VAL A 5 7.40 -9.92 14.38
CA VAL A 5 6.66 -10.57 13.28
C VAL A 5 6.11 -9.55 12.26
N LEU A 6 5.58 -8.42 12.73
CA LEU A 6 5.04 -7.37 11.86
C LEU A 6 6.13 -6.74 10.97
N PRO A 7 7.31 -6.37 11.48
CA PRO A 7 8.38 -5.81 10.66
C PRO A 7 8.85 -6.73 9.53
N ILE A 8 8.93 -8.04 9.77
CA ILE A 8 9.36 -9.01 8.75
C ILE A 8 8.35 -9.10 7.60
N LEU A 9 7.06 -9.12 7.93
CA LEU A 9 6.00 -9.10 6.91
C LEU A 9 5.97 -7.77 6.15
N ASN A 10 6.28 -6.67 6.83
CA ASN A 10 6.20 -5.32 6.28
C ASN A 10 7.39 -4.95 5.39
N TYR A 11 8.59 -5.49 5.66
CA TYR A 11 9.80 -5.10 4.94
C TYR A 11 9.71 -5.33 3.43
N CYS A 12 9.21 -6.50 3.02
CA CYS A 12 9.08 -6.84 1.59
C CYS A 12 7.71 -6.44 1.01
N SER A 13 6.80 -5.93 1.82
CA SER A 13 5.39 -5.81 1.47
C SER A 13 5.05 -4.81 0.34
N PRO A 14 5.78 -3.67 0.18
CA PRO A 14 5.49 -2.74 -0.91
C PRO A 14 5.84 -3.30 -2.29
N VAL A 15 6.88 -4.14 -2.36
CA VAL A 15 7.36 -4.74 -3.60
C VAL A 15 6.66 -6.06 -3.89
N TRP A 16 6.49 -6.88 -2.85
CA TRP A 16 5.90 -8.20 -2.91
C TRP A 16 4.60 -8.25 -2.10
N ARG A 17 3.46 -8.07 -2.79
CA ARG A 17 2.13 -8.30 -2.23
C ARG A 17 1.56 -9.59 -2.80
N PRO A 18 1.00 -10.49 -1.96
CA PRO A 18 0.33 -11.68 -2.45
C PRO A 18 -0.88 -11.29 -3.31
N SER A 19 -0.98 -11.92 -4.48
CA SER A 19 -2.09 -11.71 -5.41
C SER A 19 -3.18 -12.75 -5.29
N LEU A 20 -2.87 -13.92 -4.75
CA LEU A 20 -3.85 -14.98 -4.58
C LEU A 20 -4.66 -14.74 -3.30
N ILE A 21 -5.98 -14.89 -3.42
CA ILE A 21 -6.92 -14.76 -2.31
C ILE A 21 -6.54 -15.69 -1.15
N ARG A 22 -6.05 -16.90 -1.44
CA ARG A 22 -5.59 -17.86 -0.42
C ARG A 22 -4.44 -17.33 0.45
N ASP A 23 -3.52 -16.57 -0.15
CA ASP A 23 -2.34 -16.06 0.55
C ASP A 23 -2.73 -14.84 1.39
N ILE A 24 -3.61 -13.98 0.85
CA ILE A 24 -4.20 -12.86 1.58
C ILE A 24 -4.98 -13.36 2.81
N ILE A 25 -5.83 -14.38 2.65
CA ILE A 25 -6.58 -14.98 3.77
C ILE A 25 -5.62 -15.57 4.79
N SER A 26 -4.54 -16.22 4.35
CA SER A 26 -3.54 -16.81 5.24
C SER A 26 -2.83 -15.73 6.08
N LEU A 27 -2.45 -14.61 5.47
CA LEU A 27 -1.85 -13.50 6.19
C LEU A 27 -2.85 -12.82 7.15
N GLU A 28 -4.10 -12.65 6.73
CA GLU A 28 -5.14 -12.07 7.60
C GLU A 28 -5.42 -12.97 8.82
N ARG A 29 -5.35 -14.29 8.66
CA ARG A 29 -5.44 -15.26 9.77
C ARG A 29 -4.30 -15.08 10.77
N LEU A 30 -3.09 -14.76 10.31
CA LEU A 30 -1.96 -14.45 11.19
C LEU A 30 -2.24 -13.20 12.03
N GLN A 31 -2.72 -12.11 11.43
CA GLN A 31 -3.10 -10.90 12.17
C GLN A 31 -4.23 -11.20 13.18
N ARG A 32 -5.27 -11.93 12.77
CA ARG A 32 -6.36 -12.36 13.68
C ARG A 32 -5.85 -13.16 14.86
N ARG A 33 -4.88 -14.06 14.64
CA ARG A 33 -4.29 -14.88 15.70
C ARG A 33 -3.39 -14.02 16.61
N ALA A 34 -2.59 -13.13 16.04
CA ALA A 34 -1.73 -12.23 16.80
C ALA A 34 -2.55 -11.31 17.72
N THR A 35 -3.61 -10.68 17.20
CA THR A 35 -4.48 -9.80 17.98
C THR A 35 -5.16 -10.50 19.16
N LYS A 36 -5.52 -11.78 19.03
CA LYS A 36 -6.01 -12.60 20.15
C LYS A 36 -4.98 -12.74 21.27
N TYR A 37 -3.73 -13.05 20.92
CA TYR A 37 -2.67 -13.22 21.91
C TYR A 37 -2.24 -11.89 22.55
N ILE A 38 -2.23 -10.80 21.78
CA ILE A 38 -1.83 -9.47 22.28
C ILE A 38 -2.84 -8.96 23.33
N LEU A 39 -4.14 -9.07 23.05
CA LEU A 39 -5.20 -8.64 23.97
C LEU A 39 -5.54 -9.68 25.04
N PHE A 40 -4.98 -10.89 24.93
CA PHE A 40 -5.37 -12.06 25.73
C PHE A 40 -6.89 -12.34 25.68
N ASP A 41 -7.56 -11.92 24.61
CA ASP A 41 -9.01 -12.03 24.43
C ASP A 41 -9.38 -12.90 23.23
N PHE A 42 -10.03 -14.01 23.54
CA PHE A 42 -10.46 -15.02 22.56
C PHE A 42 -11.95 -14.95 22.22
N GLN A 43 -12.73 -14.13 22.95
CA GLN A 43 -14.18 -14.00 22.80
C GLN A 43 -14.57 -12.79 21.93
N MET A 44 -13.81 -11.70 22.00
CA MET A 44 -14.10 -10.49 21.22
C MET A 44 -14.08 -10.75 19.70
N ASP A 45 -14.92 -10.02 18.99
CA ASP A 45 -14.92 -9.99 17.53
C ASP A 45 -13.62 -9.38 16.98
N TYR A 46 -13.24 -9.80 15.77
CA TYR A 46 -12.00 -9.32 15.16
C TYR A 46 -12.00 -7.81 14.93
N LYS A 47 -13.14 -7.23 14.52
CA LYS A 47 -13.27 -5.79 14.31
C LYS A 47 -13.03 -5.01 15.61
N SER A 48 -13.67 -5.43 16.71
CA SER A 48 -13.49 -4.80 18.01
C SER A 48 -12.03 -4.88 18.48
N ARG A 49 -11.37 -6.04 18.28
CA ARG A 49 -9.94 -6.17 18.58
C ARG A 49 -9.05 -5.24 17.75
N LEU A 50 -9.38 -5.01 16.48
CA LEU A 50 -8.66 -4.06 15.64
C LEU A 50 -8.83 -2.63 16.17
N GLU A 51 -10.04 -2.24 16.53
CA GLU A 51 -10.33 -0.91 17.11
C GLU A 51 -9.58 -0.71 18.44
N THR A 52 -9.56 -1.71 19.33
CA THR A 52 -8.83 -1.64 20.61
C THR A 52 -7.32 -1.49 20.42
N LEU A 53 -6.75 -2.07 19.36
CA LEU A 53 -5.33 -2.00 19.05
C LEU A 53 -4.98 -0.85 18.08
N GLU A 54 -5.97 -0.04 17.68
CA GLU A 54 -5.83 1.00 16.64
C GLU A 54 -5.19 0.45 15.35
N LEU A 55 -5.50 -0.80 15.01
CA LEU A 55 -4.99 -1.49 13.83
C LEU A 55 -6.00 -1.45 12.69
N VAL A 56 -5.47 -1.32 11.48
CA VAL A 56 -6.24 -1.52 10.24
C VAL A 56 -6.15 -2.98 9.77
N PRO A 57 -7.11 -3.46 8.97
CA PRO A 57 -6.99 -4.76 8.30
C PRO A 57 -5.71 -4.83 7.45
N LEU A 58 -5.10 -6.01 7.34
CA LEU A 58 -3.79 -6.16 6.71
C LEU A 58 -3.78 -5.63 5.28
N MET A 59 -4.86 -5.89 4.54
CA MET A 59 -4.96 -5.48 3.14
C MET A 59 -4.86 -3.96 2.98
N TYR A 60 -5.51 -3.21 3.87
CA TYR A 60 -5.47 -1.75 3.85
C TYR A 60 -4.09 -1.23 4.26
N TYR A 61 -3.48 -1.88 5.25
CA TYR A 61 -2.10 -1.58 5.65
C TYR A 61 -1.12 -1.74 4.48
N LEU A 62 -1.23 -2.84 3.71
CA LEU A 62 -0.38 -3.12 2.57
C LEU A 62 -0.55 -2.08 1.45
N GLU A 63 -1.79 -1.69 1.15
CA GLU A 63 -2.11 -0.64 0.17
C GLU A 63 -1.49 0.70 0.56
N ARG A 64 -1.60 1.04 1.83
CA ARG A 64 -0.99 2.24 2.37
C ARG A 64 0.54 2.19 2.33
N ALA A 65 1.14 1.05 2.67
CA ALA A 65 2.59 0.86 2.59
C ALA A 65 3.11 1.01 1.15
N GLU A 66 2.37 0.51 0.16
CA GLU A 66 2.68 0.70 -1.28
C GLU A 66 2.68 2.17 -1.68
N LEU A 67 1.71 2.96 -1.20
CA LEU A 67 1.66 4.41 -1.46
C LEU A 67 2.81 5.15 -0.79
N VAL A 68 3.09 4.84 0.48
CA VAL A 68 4.19 5.49 1.21
C VAL A 68 5.52 5.18 0.53
N PHE A 69 5.73 3.95 0.08
CA PHE A 69 6.90 3.55 -0.67
C PHE A 69 7.05 4.36 -1.98
N PHE A 70 5.97 4.52 -2.74
CA PHE A 70 5.99 5.35 -3.96
C PHE A 70 6.38 6.81 -3.67
N VAL A 71 5.78 7.42 -2.65
CA VAL A 71 6.11 8.80 -2.25
C VAL A 71 7.56 8.90 -1.79
N GLN A 72 8.06 7.92 -1.03
CA GLN A 72 9.45 7.87 -0.60
C GLN A 72 10.42 7.79 -1.78
N LEU A 73 10.16 6.93 -2.76
CA LEU A 73 10.97 6.82 -3.98
C LEU A 73 11.03 8.15 -4.73
N ASN A 74 9.91 8.89 -4.79
CA ASN A 74 9.87 10.18 -5.48
C ASN A 74 10.65 11.30 -4.75
N HIS A 75 10.78 11.23 -3.42
CA HIS A 75 11.42 12.26 -2.61
C HIS A 75 12.88 11.95 -2.23
N SER A 76 13.26 10.68 -2.12
CA SER A 76 14.40 10.29 -1.27
C SER A 76 15.56 9.64 -2.02
N ASP A 77 15.34 9.03 -3.19
CA ASP A 77 16.36 8.20 -3.84
C ASP A 77 16.99 8.86 -5.08
N PRO A 78 18.21 9.41 -4.97
CA PRO A 78 18.93 9.95 -6.14
C PRO A 78 19.38 8.85 -7.12
N CYS A 79 19.40 7.58 -6.70
CA CYS A 79 19.79 6.43 -7.51
C CYS A 79 18.63 5.77 -8.26
N PHE A 80 17.38 6.13 -7.95
CA PHE A 80 16.20 5.51 -8.56
C PHE A 80 15.26 6.58 -9.10
N ASN A 81 15.26 6.75 -10.42
CA ASN A 81 14.37 7.69 -11.06
C ASN A 81 12.99 7.08 -11.29
N VAL A 82 12.00 7.52 -10.50
CA VAL A 82 10.60 7.08 -10.60
C VAL A 82 10.02 7.36 -12.00
N TYR A 83 10.49 8.41 -12.68
CA TYR A 83 10.01 8.79 -14.01
C TYR A 83 10.41 7.81 -15.12
N ASP A 84 11.39 6.93 -14.89
CA ASP A 84 11.74 5.89 -15.87
C ASP A 84 10.70 4.76 -15.91
N TYR A 85 9.98 4.56 -14.79
CA TYR A 85 9.00 3.48 -14.63
C TYR A 85 7.55 3.99 -14.71
N PHE A 86 7.31 5.24 -14.32
CA PHE A 86 5.98 5.83 -14.27
C PHE A 86 5.92 7.12 -15.08
N SER A 87 4.91 7.23 -15.95
CA SER A 87 4.58 8.47 -16.64
C SER A 87 3.31 9.09 -16.08
N PHE A 88 3.27 10.40 -15.99
CA PHE A 88 2.08 11.16 -15.64
C PHE A 88 1.34 11.59 -16.91
N THR A 89 0.01 11.69 -16.85
CA THR A 89 -0.76 12.12 -18.02
C THR A 89 -0.48 13.60 -18.33
N SER A 90 0.07 13.84 -19.53
CA SER A 90 0.42 15.18 -20.01
C SER A 90 -0.55 15.58 -21.13
N SER A 91 -1.84 15.68 -20.79
CA SER A 91 -2.86 16.15 -21.74
C SER A 91 -3.12 17.64 -21.57
N SER A 92 -2.99 18.39 -22.66
CA SER A 92 -3.25 19.83 -22.75
C SER A 92 -4.72 20.23 -22.47
N LYS A 93 -5.63 19.25 -22.37
CA LYS A 93 -7.07 19.45 -22.08
C LYS A 93 -7.45 19.19 -20.62
N CYS A 94 -6.49 19.01 -19.71
CA CYS A 94 -6.80 18.37 -18.43
C CYS A 94 -7.19 19.36 -17.31
N THR A 95 -8.22 18.97 -16.54
CA THR A 95 -8.66 19.67 -15.32
C THR A 95 -7.57 19.56 -14.23
N ARG A 96 -7.54 20.47 -13.23
CA ARG A 96 -6.46 20.52 -12.20
C ARG A 96 -6.11 19.15 -11.58
N SER A 97 -7.08 18.24 -11.45
CA SER A 97 -6.91 16.90 -10.88
C SER A 97 -6.19 15.90 -11.78
N SER A 98 -6.13 16.14 -13.09
CA SER A 98 -5.54 15.19 -14.04
C SER A 98 -4.00 15.31 -14.13
N LYS A 99 -3.39 16.41 -13.66
CA LYS A 99 -1.93 16.56 -13.66
C LYS A 99 -1.20 15.54 -12.79
N TYR A 100 -1.88 15.02 -11.78
CA TYR A 100 -1.33 14.07 -10.82
C TYR A 100 -1.67 12.62 -11.15
N LYS A 101 -2.38 12.33 -12.25
CA LYS A 101 -2.77 10.96 -12.59
C LYS A 101 -1.63 10.20 -13.24
N LEU A 102 -1.40 8.97 -12.75
CA LEU A 102 -0.43 8.05 -13.32
C LEU A 102 -1.02 7.36 -14.55
N VAL A 103 -0.24 7.29 -15.62
CA VAL A 103 -0.57 6.52 -16.82
C VAL A 103 -0.47 5.04 -16.48
N HIS A 104 -1.48 4.27 -16.89
CA HIS A 104 -1.50 2.84 -16.67
C HIS A 104 -0.60 2.14 -17.70
N SER A 105 0.36 1.36 -17.23
CA SER A 105 1.22 0.56 -18.12
C SER A 105 0.40 -0.57 -18.75
N THR A 106 0.37 -0.62 -20.08
CA THR A 106 -0.44 -1.55 -20.88
C THR A 106 0.15 -2.97 -20.99
N LEU A 107 1.13 -3.31 -20.15
CA LEU A 107 1.79 -4.62 -20.18
C LEU A 107 0.75 -5.75 -20.05
N SER A 108 0.62 -6.54 -21.12
CA SER A 108 -0.42 -7.57 -21.28
C SER A 108 -0.20 -8.83 -20.44
N LEU A 109 1.00 -9.02 -19.88
CA LEU A 109 1.35 -10.25 -19.15
C LEU A 109 0.52 -10.39 -17.86
N THR A 110 -0.20 -11.50 -17.74
CA THR A 110 -1.03 -11.87 -16.58
C THR A 110 -0.26 -11.87 -15.27
N GLN A 111 1.02 -12.29 -15.27
CA GLN A 111 1.89 -12.24 -14.09
C GLN A 111 2.27 -10.81 -13.70
N ALA A 112 2.51 -9.93 -14.69
CA ALA A 112 2.87 -8.54 -14.45
C ALA A 112 1.73 -7.73 -13.81
N ARG A 113 0.47 -8.16 -13.98
CA ARG A 113 -0.73 -7.47 -13.44
C ARG A 113 -0.72 -7.31 -11.92
N HIS A 114 -0.01 -8.20 -11.23
CA HIS A 114 0.08 -8.24 -9.79
C HIS A 114 1.32 -7.56 -9.23
N THR A 115 2.22 -7.08 -10.08
CA THR A 115 3.39 -6.33 -9.66
C THR A 115 2.99 -4.96 -9.13
N PHE A 116 3.85 -4.40 -8.27
CA PHE A 116 3.72 -3.03 -7.75
C PHE A 116 3.45 -2.02 -8.89
N PHE A 117 4.25 -2.07 -9.96
CA PHE A 117 4.17 -1.12 -11.09
C PHE A 117 2.83 -1.12 -11.83
N HIS A 118 2.16 -2.27 -11.93
CA HIS A 118 0.87 -2.34 -12.62
C HIS A 118 -0.32 -1.98 -11.70
N ARG A 119 -0.20 -2.25 -10.40
CA ARG A 119 -1.26 -1.98 -9.41
C ARG A 119 -1.24 -0.53 -8.93
N LEU A 120 -0.06 0.04 -8.72
CA LEU A 120 0.11 1.38 -8.17
C LEU A 120 -0.68 2.45 -8.95
N PRO A 121 -0.65 2.51 -10.31
CA PRO A 121 -1.41 3.54 -11.03
C PRO A 121 -2.91 3.45 -10.79
N ARG A 122 -3.47 2.24 -10.61
CA ARG A 122 -4.90 2.06 -10.30
C ARG A 122 -5.24 2.57 -8.92
N LEU A 123 -4.41 2.21 -7.94
CA LEU A 123 -4.58 2.60 -6.55
C LEU A 123 -4.40 4.11 -6.40
N TRP A 124 -3.37 4.68 -7.00
CA TRP A 124 -3.12 6.12 -7.03
C TRP A 124 -4.25 6.90 -7.70
N ASN A 125 -4.75 6.44 -8.85
CA ASN A 125 -5.83 7.12 -9.57
C ASN A 125 -7.20 6.98 -8.88
N SER A 126 -7.35 6.05 -7.92
CA SER A 126 -8.57 5.94 -7.09
C SER A 126 -8.60 6.95 -5.93
N LEU A 127 -7.46 7.52 -5.57
CA LEU A 127 -7.37 8.54 -4.55
C LEU A 127 -7.83 9.90 -5.09
N PRO A 128 -8.33 10.80 -4.22
CA PRO A 128 -8.49 12.19 -4.58
C PRO A 128 -7.13 12.76 -5.04
N PRO A 129 -7.11 13.83 -5.85
CA PRO A 129 -5.86 14.40 -6.34
C PRO A 129 -4.97 14.83 -5.16
N VAL A 130 -3.94 14.03 -4.86
CA VAL A 130 -2.98 14.32 -3.81
C VAL A 130 -1.71 14.88 -4.44
N ASP A 131 -1.25 16.01 -3.92
CA ASP A 131 -0.03 16.63 -4.37
C ASP A 131 1.18 15.86 -3.82
N LEU A 132 2.02 15.33 -4.71
CA LEU A 132 3.25 14.62 -4.33
C LEU A 132 4.23 15.54 -3.58
N SER A 133 4.09 16.86 -3.66
CA SER A 133 4.92 17.81 -2.90
C SER A 133 4.63 17.84 -1.39
N ILE A 134 3.53 17.23 -0.95
CA ILE A 134 3.13 17.23 0.46
C ILE A 134 4.01 16.24 1.23
N SER A 135 4.56 16.71 2.36
CA SER A 135 5.47 15.97 3.24
C SER A 135 5.00 14.54 3.58
N ILE A 136 5.92 13.58 3.54
CA ILE A 136 5.75 12.15 3.89
C ILE A 136 4.95 11.93 5.19
N ASN A 137 5.06 12.87 6.14
CA ASN A 137 4.39 12.79 7.45
C ASN A 137 2.86 12.77 7.36
N LYS A 138 2.25 13.35 6.32
CA LYS A 138 0.79 13.32 6.13
C LYS A 138 0.26 11.94 5.73
N TYR A 139 1.11 11.11 5.11
CA TYR A 139 0.79 9.73 4.72
C TYR A 139 1.06 8.74 5.87
N LYS A 140 1.85 9.13 6.87
CA LYS A 140 2.08 8.37 8.11
C LYS A 140 0.92 8.44 9.12
N SER A 141 -0.03 9.37 8.93
CA SER A 141 -1.17 9.56 9.84
C SER A 141 -2.55 9.15 9.28
N LEU A 142 -2.62 8.67 8.03
CA LEU A 142 -3.84 8.08 7.43
C LEU A 142 -3.94 6.58 7.71
#